data_AF-L2FF88-F1
#
_entry.id   AF-L2FF88-F1
#
_cell.length_a   1.000
_cell.length_b   1.000
_cell.length_c   1.000
_cell.angle_alpha   90.00
_cell.angle_beta   90.00
_cell.angle_gamma   90.00
#
_symmetry.space_group_name_H-M   'P 1'
#
loop_
_entity.id
_entity.type
_entity.pdbx_description
1 polymer ?
#
loop_
_entity_poly.entity_id
_entity_poly.type
_entity_poly.pdbx_seq_one_letter_code
_entity_poly.pdbx_strand_id
1 'polypeptide(L)'
;MSHLPPSTAIFSPSIARIAASTAKDWNYVDCWLTAKFHGRAVPPFERNPETLKALLALASLNETADEERELVSRAEAAALHQISEACHEPEARLSELPLTATVRERILTAVQDHLTREGSTALNSMATLSCQLSVAYPDAETLGRSMINLHARASELEQMRVRVHILLKYIEQESTTADELLQTLRSDDYKPTNDLARQNLDMQRRIKAMAARLPELKDRISSANQSHISDQPAIEQIIQEESNYLELLAQKRGLDAHVTQFSSLPDDVQRARLQLENLRTDLRAIIRRRDTVFEGLVERESPRKDR
;
A
#
# COMPACT_ATOMS: atom_id res chain seq x y z
N MET A 1 -66.04 -34.98 -11.44
CA MET A 1 -65.44 -35.49 -12.68
C MET A 1 -64.89 -34.31 -13.44
N SER A 2 -63.56 -34.16 -13.46
CA SER A 2 -62.85 -33.17 -14.27
C SER A 2 -61.36 -33.53 -14.27
N HIS A 3 -61.03 -34.47 -15.16
CA HIS A 3 -59.78 -34.59 -15.91
C HIS A 3 -58.47 -34.17 -15.24
N LEU A 4 -57.91 -35.08 -14.43
CA LEU A 4 -56.46 -35.24 -14.34
C LEU A 4 -56.00 -35.96 -15.63
N PRO A 5 -55.19 -35.36 -16.50
CA PRO A 5 -54.50 -36.15 -17.51
C PRO A 5 -53.42 -37.00 -16.80
N PRO A 6 -53.46 -38.33 -16.97
CA PRO A 6 -52.43 -39.23 -16.47
C PRO A 6 -51.20 -39.19 -17.38
N SER A 7 -50.02 -39.15 -16.77
CA SER A 7 -48.76 -39.66 -17.32
C SER A 7 -48.35 -39.20 -18.72
N THR A 8 -47.52 -38.16 -18.79
CA THR A 8 -46.61 -37.93 -19.92
C THR A 8 -45.18 -37.68 -19.43
N ALA A 9 -44.39 -38.76 -19.48
CA ALA A 9 -42.92 -38.79 -19.62
C ALA A 9 -41.99 -38.52 -18.41
N ILE A 10 -42.14 -39.23 -17.28
CA ILE A 10 -41.20 -39.17 -16.13
C ILE A 10 -40.30 -40.44 -15.99
N PHE A 11 -40.23 -41.32 -16.97
CA PHE A 11 -39.46 -42.58 -16.83
C PHE A 11 -38.35 -42.74 -17.86
N SER A 12 -37.36 -41.85 -17.82
CA SER A 12 -35.99 -42.22 -18.19
C SER A 12 -35.18 -42.37 -16.90
N PRO A 13 -34.47 -43.49 -16.67
CA PRO A 13 -33.60 -43.68 -15.51
C PRO A 13 -32.63 -42.52 -15.30
N SER A 14 -32.23 -41.83 -16.37
CA SER A 14 -31.37 -40.66 -16.32
C SER A 14 -32.07 -39.43 -15.72
N ILE A 15 -33.33 -39.17 -16.07
CA ILE A 15 -34.11 -38.03 -15.52
C ILE A 15 -34.44 -38.29 -14.05
N ALA A 16 -34.80 -39.53 -13.70
CA ALA A 16 -35.03 -39.92 -12.32
C ALA A 16 -33.75 -39.78 -11.46
N ARG A 17 -32.58 -40.11 -12.01
CA ARG A 17 -31.29 -39.93 -11.33
C ARG A 17 -30.97 -38.45 -11.11
N ILE A 18 -31.20 -37.59 -12.09
CA ILE A 18 -30.98 -36.13 -11.98
C ILE A 18 -31.97 -35.51 -10.98
N ALA A 19 -33.23 -35.92 -10.99
CA ALA A 19 -34.22 -35.48 -10.00
C ALA A 19 -33.86 -35.94 -8.57
N ALA A 20 -33.35 -37.17 -8.43
CA ALA A 20 -32.89 -37.67 -7.14
C ALA A 20 -31.63 -36.96 -6.63
N SER A 21 -30.66 -36.64 -7.51
CA SER A 21 -29.46 -35.90 -7.11
C SER A 21 -29.80 -34.47 -6.72
N THR A 22 -30.62 -33.78 -7.52
CA THR A 22 -31.07 -32.41 -7.20
C THR A 22 -31.88 -32.36 -5.91
N ALA A 23 -32.74 -33.35 -5.63
CA ALA A 23 -33.45 -33.45 -4.36
C ALA A 23 -32.50 -33.67 -3.16
N LYS A 24 -31.44 -34.46 -3.34
CA LYS A 24 -30.40 -34.66 -2.31
C LYS A 24 -29.64 -33.36 -2.02
N ASP A 25 -29.27 -32.62 -3.06
CA ASP A 25 -28.55 -31.36 -2.92
C ASP A 25 -29.41 -30.31 -2.21
N TRP A 26 -30.71 -30.23 -2.52
CA TRP A 26 -31.64 -29.38 -1.79
C TRP A 26 -31.78 -29.77 -0.32
N ASN A 27 -31.83 -31.07 0.01
CA ASN A 27 -31.90 -31.52 1.39
C ASN A 27 -30.63 -31.15 2.18
N TYR A 28 -29.46 -31.24 1.54
CA TYR A 28 -28.20 -30.79 2.15
C TYR A 28 -28.22 -29.28 2.43
N VAL A 29 -28.66 -28.47 1.46
CA VAL A 29 -28.80 -27.01 1.64
C VAL A 29 -29.81 -26.67 2.76
N ASP A 30 -30.95 -27.36 2.82
CA ASP A 30 -31.96 -27.14 3.84
C ASP A 30 -31.43 -27.47 5.27
N CYS A 31 -30.69 -28.57 5.42
CA CYS A 31 -30.00 -28.91 6.66
C CYS A 31 -28.94 -27.86 7.04
N TRP A 32 -28.13 -27.42 6.08
CA TRP A 32 -27.09 -26.41 6.28
C TRP A 32 -27.68 -25.04 6.69
N LEU A 33 -28.74 -24.58 6.02
CA LEU A 33 -29.44 -23.34 6.37
C LEU A 33 -30.06 -23.46 7.77
N THR A 34 -30.71 -24.57 8.09
CA THR A 34 -31.31 -24.79 9.42
C THR A 34 -30.25 -24.71 10.52
N ALA A 35 -29.06 -25.28 10.30
CA ALA A 35 -27.94 -25.17 11.23
C ALA A 35 -27.47 -23.71 11.39
N LYS A 36 -27.30 -22.96 10.30
CA LYS A 36 -26.81 -21.56 10.34
C LYS A 36 -27.81 -20.58 10.95
N PHE A 37 -29.12 -20.83 10.82
CA PHE A 37 -30.16 -19.97 11.39
C PHE A 37 -30.51 -20.30 12.85
N HIS A 38 -29.88 -21.31 13.47
CA HIS A 38 -30.01 -21.63 14.91
C HIS A 38 -31.47 -21.65 15.41
N GLY A 39 -32.37 -22.30 14.65
CA GLY A 39 -33.79 -22.42 15.00
C GLY A 39 -34.67 -21.22 14.60
N ARG A 40 -34.13 -20.20 13.91
CA ARG A 40 -34.93 -19.17 13.24
C ARG A 40 -35.43 -19.69 11.89
N ALA A 41 -36.62 -19.24 11.49
CA ALA A 41 -37.17 -19.58 10.19
C ALA A 41 -36.29 -19.01 9.06
N VAL A 42 -35.92 -19.86 8.11
CA VAL A 42 -35.18 -19.46 6.91
C VAL A 42 -36.09 -18.54 6.08
N PRO A 43 -35.62 -17.34 5.65
CA PRO A 43 -36.40 -16.47 4.77
C PRO A 43 -36.82 -17.19 3.48
N PRO A 44 -38.03 -16.95 2.94
CA PRO A 44 -38.47 -17.58 1.71
C PRO A 44 -37.60 -17.10 0.53
N PHE A 45 -37.18 -18.04 -0.32
CA PHE A 45 -36.42 -17.75 -1.53
C PHE A 45 -36.87 -18.64 -2.68
N GLU A 46 -36.57 -18.21 -3.91
CA GLU A 46 -36.91 -18.96 -5.12
C GLU A 46 -36.04 -20.21 -5.25
N ARG A 47 -36.65 -21.39 -5.45
CA ARG A 47 -35.93 -22.65 -5.67
C ARG A 47 -35.69 -22.87 -7.17
N ASN A 48 -34.61 -22.28 -7.67
CA ASN A 48 -34.15 -22.35 -9.06
C ASN A 48 -32.77 -23.07 -9.13
N PRO A 49 -32.42 -23.82 -10.20
CA PRO A 49 -31.08 -24.41 -10.34
C PRO A 49 -29.92 -23.43 -10.11
N GLU A 50 -30.05 -22.16 -10.51
CA GLU A 50 -29.01 -21.14 -10.25
C GLU A 50 -28.86 -20.86 -8.75
N THR A 51 -29.97 -20.80 -8.01
CA THR A 51 -29.95 -20.61 -6.55
C THR A 51 -29.38 -21.83 -5.83
N LEU A 52 -29.64 -23.05 -6.31
CA LEU A 52 -29.05 -24.27 -5.76
C LEU A 52 -27.53 -24.24 -5.90
N LYS A 53 -27.04 -23.90 -7.09
CA LYS A 53 -25.60 -23.81 -7.38
C LYS A 53 -24.93 -22.75 -6.50
N ALA A 54 -25.54 -21.59 -6.35
CA ALA A 54 -25.03 -20.52 -5.49
C ALA A 54 -25.00 -20.94 -4.02
N LEU A 55 -26.06 -21.57 -3.51
CA LEU A 55 -26.15 -22.02 -2.12
C LEU A 55 -25.17 -23.16 -1.80
N LEU A 56 -24.96 -24.10 -2.73
CA LEU A 56 -23.95 -25.14 -2.58
C LEU A 56 -22.53 -24.56 -2.52
N ALA A 57 -22.22 -23.59 -3.40
CA ALA A 57 -20.92 -22.92 -3.38
C ALA A 57 -20.71 -22.12 -2.08
N LEU A 58 -21.75 -21.46 -1.58
CA LEU A 58 -21.70 -20.76 -0.30
C LEU A 58 -21.52 -21.73 0.87
N ALA A 59 -22.22 -22.87 0.86
CA ALA A 59 -22.08 -23.89 1.88
C ALA A 59 -20.65 -24.44 1.92
N SER A 60 -20.08 -24.79 0.76
CA SER A 60 -18.70 -25.28 0.71
C SER A 60 -17.68 -24.23 1.14
N LEU A 61 -17.84 -22.97 0.74
CA LEU A 61 -16.94 -21.88 1.17
C LEU A 61 -17.04 -21.61 2.67
N ASN A 62 -18.23 -21.76 3.24
CA ASN A 62 -18.44 -21.58 4.66
C ASN A 62 -17.81 -22.73 5.46
N GLU A 63 -17.96 -23.97 5.01
CA GLU A 63 -17.30 -25.13 5.60
C GLU A 63 -15.77 -24.99 5.55
N THR A 64 -15.19 -24.60 4.42
CA THR A 64 -13.73 -24.35 4.33
C THR A 64 -13.27 -23.24 5.28
N ALA A 65 -14.05 -22.17 5.42
CA ALA A 65 -13.72 -21.09 6.34
C ALA A 65 -13.84 -21.52 7.81
N ASP A 66 -14.82 -22.36 8.14
CA ASP A 66 -14.98 -22.93 9.49
C ASP A 66 -13.83 -23.89 9.81
N GLU A 67 -13.40 -24.74 8.87
CA GLU A 67 -12.22 -25.61 9.00
C GLU A 67 -10.93 -24.81 9.21
N GLU A 68 -10.69 -23.76 8.43
CA GLU A 68 -9.54 -22.87 8.58
C GLU A 68 -9.51 -22.20 9.97
N ARG A 69 -10.67 -21.71 10.44
CA ARG A 69 -10.79 -21.13 11.79
C ARG A 69 -10.49 -22.13 12.88
N GLU A 70 -10.96 -23.36 12.73
CA GLU A 70 -10.68 -24.43 13.69
C GLU A 70 -9.18 -24.78 13.73
N LEU A 71 -8.51 -24.82 12.58
CA LEU A 71 -7.06 -25.04 12.49
C LEU A 71 -6.28 -23.92 13.17
N VAL A 72 -6.66 -22.66 12.93
CA VAL A 72 -6.05 -21.50 13.60
C VAL A 72 -6.25 -21.57 15.10
N SER A 73 -7.48 -21.84 15.55
CA SER A 73 -7.79 -21.96 16.99
C SER A 73 -7.01 -23.10 17.66
N ARG A 74 -6.86 -24.25 16.99
CA ARG A 74 -6.03 -25.36 17.49
C ARG A 74 -4.55 -24.99 17.55
N ALA A 75 -4.03 -24.29 16.54
CA ALA A 75 -2.65 -23.83 16.53
C ALA A 75 -2.38 -22.80 17.64
N GLU A 76 -3.30 -21.86 17.85
CA GLU A 76 -3.23 -20.89 18.95
C GLU A 76 -3.28 -21.58 20.32
N ALA A 77 -4.20 -22.52 20.52
CA ALA A 77 -4.29 -23.28 21.76
C ALA A 77 -3.01 -24.09 22.04
N ALA A 78 -2.44 -24.73 21.02
CA ALA A 78 -1.17 -25.45 21.14
C ALA A 78 0.01 -24.50 21.45
N ALA A 79 0.07 -23.34 20.80
CA ALA A 79 1.10 -22.33 21.07
C ALA A 79 0.98 -21.79 22.51
N LEU A 80 -0.25 -21.49 22.97
CA LEU A 80 -0.50 -21.06 24.34
C LEU A 80 -0.12 -22.16 25.35
N HIS A 81 -0.43 -23.42 25.04
CA HIS A 81 -0.03 -24.55 25.88
C HIS A 81 1.49 -24.64 25.99
N GLN A 82 2.22 -24.57 24.88
CA GLN A 82 3.69 -24.59 24.88
C GLN A 82 4.30 -23.42 25.65
N ILE A 83 3.74 -22.21 25.54
CA ILE A 83 4.18 -21.05 26.33
C ILE A 83 3.90 -21.27 27.81
N SER A 84 2.74 -21.82 28.16
CA SER A 84 2.39 -22.13 29.55
C SER A 84 3.28 -23.22 30.15
N GLU A 85 3.62 -24.25 29.38
CA GLU A 85 4.55 -25.32 29.77
C GLU A 85 5.98 -24.78 29.91
N ALA A 86 6.44 -23.92 28.98
CA ALA A 86 7.73 -23.26 29.09
C ALA A 86 7.83 -22.34 30.32
N CYS A 87 6.71 -21.78 30.79
CA CYS A 87 6.62 -21.01 32.03
C CYS A 87 6.41 -21.88 33.30
N HIS A 88 6.04 -23.16 33.16
CA HIS A 88 5.79 -24.10 34.26
C HIS A 88 6.85 -25.20 34.41
N GLU A 89 7.76 -25.35 33.45
CA GLU A 89 8.98 -26.14 33.63
C GLU A 89 9.76 -25.56 34.84
N PRO A 90 9.97 -26.37 35.90
CA PRO A 90 10.41 -25.88 37.18
C PRO A 90 11.84 -25.36 37.09
N GLU A 91 12.13 -24.37 37.93
CA GLU A 91 13.45 -23.80 38.28
C GLU A 91 14.57 -24.85 38.55
N ALA A 92 14.29 -26.15 38.50
CA ALA A 92 15.19 -27.26 38.76
C ALA A 92 16.23 -27.54 37.64
N ARG A 93 16.03 -27.10 36.39
CA ARG A 93 17.08 -27.19 35.33
C ARG A 93 17.93 -25.93 35.17
N LEU A 94 17.59 -24.85 35.89
CA LEU A 94 18.33 -23.57 35.86
C LEU A 94 19.31 -23.40 37.02
N SER A 95 19.53 -24.45 37.83
CA SER A 95 20.47 -24.39 38.96
C SER A 95 21.95 -24.20 38.55
N GLU A 96 22.29 -24.29 37.26
CA GLU A 96 23.63 -23.95 36.74
C GLU A 96 23.69 -22.65 35.92
N LEU A 97 22.59 -21.90 35.77
CA LEU A 97 22.61 -20.55 35.16
C LEU A 97 21.97 -19.44 36.04
N PRO A 98 22.34 -19.27 37.34
CA PRO A 98 21.87 -18.12 38.12
C PRO A 98 22.49 -16.77 37.67
N LEU A 99 23.50 -16.80 36.79
CA LEU A 99 24.23 -15.61 36.36
C LEU A 99 23.53 -14.83 35.25
N THR A 100 22.82 -15.47 34.31
CA THR A 100 22.29 -14.76 33.13
C THR A 100 21.03 -13.95 33.42
N ALA A 101 20.12 -14.45 34.26
CA ALA A 101 18.93 -13.70 34.67
C ALA A 101 19.29 -12.52 35.59
N THR A 102 20.18 -12.74 36.56
CA THR A 102 20.65 -11.68 37.47
C THR A 102 21.52 -10.64 36.76
N VAL A 103 22.35 -11.05 35.79
CA VAL A 103 23.11 -10.12 34.94
C VAL A 103 22.18 -9.34 34.01
N ARG A 104 21.18 -9.99 33.41
CA ARG A 104 20.16 -9.30 32.60
C ARG A 104 19.47 -8.22 33.41
N GLU A 105 19.00 -8.55 34.60
CA GLU A 105 18.28 -7.61 35.45
C GLU A 105 19.20 -6.45 35.86
N ARG A 106 20.45 -6.73 36.27
CA ARG A 106 21.44 -5.67 36.56
C ARG A 106 21.76 -4.78 35.37
N ILE A 107 21.83 -5.33 34.15
CA ILE A 107 22.04 -4.55 32.93
C ILE A 107 20.82 -3.68 32.64
N LEU A 108 19.60 -4.23 32.77
CA LEU A 108 18.36 -3.47 32.58
C LEU A 108 18.23 -2.33 33.60
N THR A 109 18.53 -2.59 34.88
CA THR A 109 18.54 -1.55 35.91
C THR A 109 19.59 -0.49 35.63
N ALA A 110 20.81 -0.88 35.23
CA ALA A 110 21.85 0.08 34.87
C ALA A 110 21.46 0.93 33.65
N VAL A 111 20.84 0.34 32.63
CA VAL A 111 20.33 1.09 31.45
C VAL A 111 19.21 2.04 31.86
N GLN A 112 18.32 1.61 32.76
CA GLN A 112 17.23 2.44 33.28
C GLN A 112 17.75 3.62 34.11
N ASP A 113 18.77 3.41 34.95
CA ASP A 113 19.36 4.45 35.79
C ASP A 113 20.17 5.47 34.99
N HIS A 114 20.79 5.06 33.88
CA HIS A 114 21.57 5.94 33.01
C HIS A 114 20.76 6.53 31.83
N LEU A 115 19.45 6.27 31.80
CA LEU A 115 18.60 6.79 30.76
C LEU A 115 18.40 8.30 30.94
N THR A 116 18.58 9.07 29.88
CA THR A 116 18.25 10.51 29.93
C THR A 116 16.74 10.68 30.09
N ARG A 117 16.33 11.86 30.59
CA ARG A 117 14.90 12.21 30.70
C ARG A 117 14.17 12.02 29.36
N GLU A 118 14.79 12.46 28.27
CA GLU A 118 14.28 12.28 26.91
C GLU A 118 14.14 10.81 26.51
N GLY A 119 15.15 9.98 26.81
CA GLY A 119 15.09 8.55 26.57
C GLY A 119 13.95 7.87 27.33
N SER A 120 13.73 8.24 28.60
CA SER A 120 12.62 7.70 29.40
C SER A 120 11.26 8.08 28.84
N THR A 121 11.10 9.33 28.37
CA THR A 121 9.87 9.78 27.74
C THR A 121 9.63 9.06 26.42
N ALA A 122 10.66 8.89 25.59
CA ALA A 122 10.54 8.21 24.31
C ALA A 122 10.13 6.73 24.47
N LEU A 123 10.76 6.00 25.41
CA LEU A 123 10.40 4.61 25.71
C LEU A 123 8.97 4.49 26.23
N ASN A 124 8.56 5.36 27.15
CA ASN A 124 7.18 5.39 27.64
C ASN A 124 6.18 5.70 26.53
N SER A 125 6.50 6.64 25.63
CA SER A 125 5.67 6.93 24.45
C SER A 125 5.58 5.73 23.52
N MET A 126 6.68 5.04 23.24
CA MET A 126 6.69 3.82 22.42
C MET A 126 5.86 2.69 23.05
N ALA A 127 6.00 2.47 24.36
CA ALA A 127 5.21 1.47 25.08
C ALA A 127 3.71 1.82 25.03
N THR A 128 3.36 3.10 25.22
CA THR A 128 1.96 3.55 25.15
C THR A 128 1.40 3.37 23.74
N LEU A 129 2.15 3.77 22.70
CA LEU A 129 1.74 3.60 21.30
C LEU A 129 1.64 2.13 20.90
N SER A 130 2.55 1.28 21.38
CA SER A 130 2.52 -0.16 21.20
C SER A 130 1.24 -0.78 21.76
N CYS A 131 0.83 -0.38 22.98
CA CYS A 131 -0.43 -0.83 23.56
C CYS A 131 -1.65 -0.32 22.78
N GLN A 132 -1.64 0.94 22.34
CA GLN A 132 -2.76 1.53 21.58
C GLN A 132 -2.92 0.91 20.18
N LEU A 133 -1.79 0.59 19.53
CA LEU A 133 -1.76 0.00 18.20
C LEU A 133 -1.74 -1.54 18.23
N SER A 134 -1.78 -2.15 19.42
CA SER A 134 -1.68 -3.60 19.65
C SER A 134 -0.49 -4.25 18.93
N VAL A 135 0.67 -3.60 18.97
CA VAL A 135 1.91 -4.09 18.33
C VAL A 135 2.77 -4.78 19.40
N ALA A 136 2.93 -6.10 19.32
CA ALA A 136 3.62 -6.91 20.33
C ALA A 136 5.13 -6.60 20.46
N TYR A 137 5.80 -6.27 19.35
CA TYR A 137 7.22 -5.91 19.32
C TYR A 137 7.38 -4.53 18.68
N PRO A 138 7.34 -3.45 19.47
CA PRO A 138 7.39 -2.11 18.95
C PRO A 138 8.78 -1.76 18.44
N ASP A 139 8.86 -1.54 17.14
CA ASP A 139 9.97 -0.85 16.51
C ASP A 139 9.50 0.57 16.12
N ALA A 140 10.41 1.55 16.16
CA ALA A 140 10.07 2.93 15.86
C ALA A 140 9.50 3.07 14.43
N GLU A 141 10.05 2.31 13.49
CA GLU A 141 9.59 2.29 12.10
C GLU A 141 8.19 1.67 11.97
N THR A 142 7.94 0.55 12.66
CA THR A 142 6.64 -0.14 12.60
C THR A 142 5.52 0.65 13.26
N LEU A 143 5.79 1.31 14.39
CA LEU A 143 4.87 2.24 15.03
C LEU A 143 4.62 3.48 14.14
N GLY A 144 5.67 4.05 13.54
CA GLY A 144 5.56 5.19 12.64
C GLY A 144 4.69 4.89 11.41
N ARG A 145 4.92 3.75 10.75
CA ARG A 145 4.10 3.29 9.61
C ARG A 145 2.64 3.08 10.00
N SER A 146 2.40 2.45 11.15
CA SER A 146 1.04 2.23 11.67
C SER A 146 0.32 3.55 11.96
N MET A 147 1.03 4.53 12.53
CA MET A 147 0.49 5.86 12.81
C MET A 147 0.14 6.63 11.52
N ILE A 148 1.03 6.60 10.51
CA ILE A 148 0.77 7.23 9.21
C ILE A 148 -0.43 6.57 8.51
N ASN A 149 -0.51 5.24 8.55
CA ASN A 149 -1.63 4.50 7.97
C ASN A 149 -2.96 4.86 8.66
N LEU A 150 -2.96 4.91 10.00
CA LEU A 150 -4.12 5.33 10.77
C LEU A 150 -4.54 6.76 10.40
N HIS A 151 -3.58 7.67 10.25
CA HIS A 151 -3.84 9.05 9.85
C HIS A 151 -4.43 9.13 8.43
N ALA A 152 -3.88 8.38 7.48
CA ALA A 152 -4.38 8.30 6.12
C ALA A 152 -5.83 7.80 6.09
N ARG A 153 -6.13 6.72 6.82
CA ARG A 153 -7.50 6.18 6.94
C ARG A 153 -8.46 7.17 7.58
N ALA A 154 -8.04 7.87 8.63
CA ALA A 154 -8.85 8.89 9.28
C ALA A 154 -9.19 10.04 8.33
N SER A 155 -8.20 10.51 7.55
CA SER A 155 -8.41 11.55 6.54
C SER A 155 -9.34 11.09 5.42
N GLU A 156 -9.17 9.85 4.93
CA GLU A 156 -10.02 9.29 3.88
C GLU A 156 -11.49 9.20 4.34
N LEU A 157 -11.73 8.71 5.56
CA LEU A 157 -13.07 8.66 6.14
C LEU A 157 -13.69 10.05 6.29
N GLU A 158 -12.90 11.05 6.69
CA GLU A 158 -13.39 12.41 6.83
C GLU A 158 -13.76 13.02 5.47
N GLN A 159 -12.94 12.80 4.43
CA GLN A 159 -13.27 13.22 3.06
C GLN A 159 -14.53 12.51 2.54
N MET A 160 -14.66 11.21 2.80
CA MET A 160 -15.83 10.43 2.41
C MET A 160 -17.09 10.94 3.10
N ARG A 161 -17.00 11.27 4.39
CA ARG A 161 -18.10 11.88 5.16
C ARG A 161 -18.58 13.18 4.54
N VAL A 162 -17.65 14.07 4.16
CA VAL A 162 -17.99 15.33 3.47
C VAL A 162 -18.67 15.06 2.13
N ARG A 163 -18.15 14.11 1.33
CA ARG A 163 -18.73 13.77 0.03
C ARG A 163 -20.15 13.21 0.15
N VAL A 164 -20.38 12.31 1.11
CA VAL A 164 -21.71 11.76 1.40
C VAL A 164 -22.66 12.86 1.86
N HIS A 165 -22.19 13.79 2.70
CA HIS A 165 -23.00 14.91 3.15
C HIS A 165 -23.45 15.83 1.99
N ILE A 166 -22.55 16.12 1.04
CA ILE A 166 -22.89 16.90 -0.16
C ILE A 166 -23.92 16.15 -1.01
N LEU A 167 -23.72 14.84 -1.23
CA LEU A 167 -24.66 14.01 -1.99
C LEU A 167 -26.05 14.00 -1.35
N LEU A 168 -26.11 13.87 -0.03
CA LEU A 168 -27.36 13.86 0.72
C LEU A 168 -28.09 15.19 0.56
N LYS A 169 -27.40 16.33 0.71
CA LYS A 169 -27.99 17.65 0.45
C LYS A 169 -28.50 17.80 -0.98
N TYR A 170 -27.77 17.29 -1.95
CA TYR A 170 -28.20 17.31 -3.34
C TYR A 170 -29.47 16.48 -3.55
N ILE A 171 -29.53 15.27 -2.97
CA ILE A 171 -30.72 14.41 -3.04
C ILE A 171 -31.92 15.07 -2.35
N GLU A 172 -31.72 15.70 -1.20
CA GLU A 172 -32.77 16.44 -0.51
C GLU A 172 -33.30 17.57 -1.39
N GLN A 173 -32.42 18.39 -1.97
CA GLN A 173 -32.79 19.45 -2.89
C GLN A 173 -33.57 18.90 -4.10
N GLU A 174 -33.07 17.84 -4.74
CA GLU A 174 -33.72 17.24 -5.90
C GLU A 174 -35.07 16.60 -5.53
N SER A 175 -35.20 16.06 -4.31
CA SER A 175 -36.50 15.56 -3.83
C SER A 175 -37.50 16.69 -3.63
N THR A 176 -37.07 17.81 -3.04
CA THR A 176 -37.95 18.98 -2.86
C THR A 176 -38.39 19.58 -4.18
N THR A 177 -37.49 19.69 -5.17
CA THR A 177 -37.85 20.20 -6.51
C THR A 177 -38.78 19.24 -7.24
N ALA A 178 -38.57 17.92 -7.11
CA ALA A 178 -39.46 16.93 -7.68
C ALA A 178 -40.86 16.96 -7.03
N ASP A 179 -40.94 17.15 -5.72
CA ASP A 179 -42.21 17.28 -5.00
C ASP A 179 -42.97 18.55 -5.39
N GLU A 180 -42.28 19.69 -5.50
CA GLU A 180 -42.85 20.95 -6.00
C GLU A 180 -43.39 20.78 -7.42
N LEU A 181 -42.63 20.12 -8.30
CA LEU A 181 -43.01 19.86 -9.68
C LEU A 181 -44.22 18.91 -9.76
N LEU A 182 -44.25 17.86 -8.94
CA LEU A 182 -45.41 16.97 -8.82
C LEU A 182 -46.65 17.73 -8.34
N GLN A 183 -46.50 18.64 -7.37
CA GLN A 183 -47.61 19.45 -6.89
C GLN A 183 -48.12 20.40 -7.99
N THR A 184 -47.23 20.99 -8.80
CA THR A 184 -47.65 21.82 -9.94
C THR A 184 -48.36 21.00 -11.00
N LEU A 185 -47.84 19.83 -11.38
CA LEU A 185 -48.47 18.95 -12.37
C LEU A 185 -49.84 18.42 -11.93
N ARG A 186 -50.05 18.25 -10.62
CA ARG A 186 -51.33 17.82 -10.04
C ARG A 186 -52.33 18.96 -9.87
N SER A 187 -51.90 20.21 -10.00
CA SER A 187 -52.79 21.37 -9.92
C SER A 187 -53.65 21.49 -11.19
N ASP A 188 -54.92 21.86 -11.03
CA ASP A 188 -55.85 22.05 -12.16
C ASP A 188 -55.44 23.21 -13.10
N ASP A 189 -54.47 24.04 -12.69
CA ASP A 189 -53.93 25.15 -13.48
C ASP A 189 -52.85 24.70 -14.49
N TYR A 190 -52.35 23.46 -14.39
CA TYR A 190 -51.32 22.96 -15.29
C TYR A 190 -51.89 22.70 -16.69
N LYS A 191 -51.42 23.47 -17.67
CA LYS A 191 -51.67 23.24 -19.10
C LYS A 191 -50.36 22.90 -19.80
N PRO A 192 -50.22 21.68 -20.38
CA PRO A 192 -49.02 21.34 -21.12
C PRO A 192 -48.85 22.29 -22.31
N THR A 193 -47.66 22.88 -22.43
CA THR A 193 -47.32 23.75 -23.57
C THR A 193 -47.43 22.97 -24.88
N ASN A 194 -48.03 23.56 -25.92
CA ASN A 194 -48.27 22.89 -27.22
C ASN A 194 -47.01 22.36 -27.93
N ASP A 195 -45.81 22.78 -27.52
CA ASP A 195 -44.52 22.36 -28.10
C ASP A 195 -43.85 21.17 -27.36
N LEU A 196 -44.48 20.65 -26.30
CA LEU A 196 -43.91 19.56 -25.46
C LEU A 196 -43.56 18.31 -26.27
N ALA A 197 -44.40 17.92 -27.23
CA ALA A 197 -44.16 16.75 -28.07
C ALA A 197 -42.89 16.91 -28.94
N ARG A 198 -42.66 18.12 -29.46
CA ARG A 198 -41.47 18.43 -30.26
C ARG A 198 -40.23 18.45 -29.39
N GLN A 199 -40.29 19.08 -28.21
CA GLN A 199 -39.18 19.12 -27.26
C GLN A 199 -38.82 17.72 -26.73
N ASN A 200 -39.81 16.85 -26.48
CA ASN A 200 -39.57 15.47 -26.09
C ASN A 200 -38.82 14.68 -27.19
N LEU A 201 -39.23 14.84 -28.44
CA LEU A 201 -38.54 14.20 -29.58
C LEU A 201 -37.10 14.69 -29.72
N ASP A 202 -36.85 15.99 -29.56
CA ASP A 202 -35.49 16.54 -29.61
C ASP A 202 -34.64 16.09 -28.41
N MET A 203 -35.23 15.98 -27.22
CA MET A 203 -34.56 15.43 -26.02
C MET A 203 -34.19 13.96 -26.24
N GLN A 204 -35.11 13.14 -26.77
CA GLN A 204 -34.84 11.74 -27.09
C GLN A 204 -33.74 11.57 -28.14
N ARG A 205 -33.70 12.45 -29.16
CA ARG A 205 -32.60 12.48 -30.14
C ARG A 205 -31.26 12.81 -29.49
N ARG A 206 -31.23 13.80 -28.59
CA ARG A 206 -30.01 14.16 -27.83
C ARG A 206 -29.55 13.03 -26.92
N ILE A 207 -30.47 12.39 -26.20
CA ILE A 207 -30.17 11.24 -25.34
C ILE A 207 -29.59 10.10 -26.17
N LYS A 208 -30.19 9.76 -27.32
CA LYS A 208 -29.65 8.73 -28.23
C LYS A 208 -28.25 9.09 -28.72
N ALA A 209 -28.02 10.35 -29.09
CA ALA A 209 -26.71 10.82 -29.54
C ALA A 209 -25.64 10.75 -28.43
N MET A 210 -25.99 11.10 -27.18
CA MET A 210 -25.06 10.98 -26.05
C MET A 210 -24.85 9.52 -25.61
N ALA A 211 -25.91 8.70 -25.63
CA ALA A 211 -25.81 7.27 -25.31
C ALA A 211 -24.92 6.53 -26.32
N ALA A 212 -24.94 6.92 -27.59
CA ALA A 212 -24.02 6.39 -28.60
C ALA A 212 -22.55 6.71 -28.31
N ARG A 213 -22.26 7.78 -27.54
CA ARG A 213 -20.89 8.18 -27.14
C ARG A 213 -20.40 7.56 -25.83
N LEU A 214 -21.30 7.00 -25.01
CA LEU A 214 -20.93 6.31 -23.78
C LEU A 214 -19.92 5.17 -23.97
N PRO A 215 -20.03 4.26 -24.97
CA PRO A 215 -19.04 3.22 -25.17
C PRO A 215 -17.65 3.80 -25.49
N GLU A 216 -17.57 4.83 -26.34
CA GLU A 216 -16.31 5.51 -26.66
C GLU A 216 -15.68 6.16 -25.42
N LEU A 217 -16.47 6.81 -24.56
CA LEU A 217 -15.98 7.37 -23.29
C LEU A 217 -15.51 6.27 -22.32
N LYS A 218 -16.24 5.15 -22.27
CA LYS A 218 -15.86 4.00 -21.44
C LYS A 218 -14.56 3.36 -21.93
N ASP A 219 -14.37 3.28 -23.24
CA ASP A 219 -13.15 2.78 -23.87
C ASP A 219 -11.95 3.73 -23.65
N ARG A 220 -12.20 5.04 -23.61
CA ARG A 220 -11.17 6.04 -23.25
C ARG A 220 -10.77 5.94 -21.78
N ILE A 221 -11.71 5.68 -20.88
CA ILE A 221 -11.42 5.48 -19.44
C ILE A 221 -10.68 4.15 -19.23
N SER A 222 -11.08 3.08 -19.90
CA SER A 222 -10.40 1.78 -19.78
C SER A 222 -8.98 1.83 -20.35
N SER A 223 -8.76 2.49 -21.48
CA SER A 223 -7.41 2.71 -22.04
C SER A 223 -6.56 3.62 -21.17
N ALA A 224 -7.11 4.70 -20.59
CA ALA A 224 -6.39 5.54 -19.64
C ALA A 224 -6.01 4.77 -18.36
N ASN A 225 -6.91 3.93 -17.84
CA ASN A 225 -6.62 3.09 -16.68
C ASN A 225 -5.60 1.99 -17.00
N GLN A 226 -5.61 1.43 -18.22
CA GLN A 226 -4.61 0.46 -18.67
C GLN A 226 -3.23 1.10 -18.80
N SER A 227 -3.12 2.34 -19.33
CA SER A 227 -1.85 3.07 -19.34
C SER A 227 -1.34 3.39 -17.92
N HIS A 228 -2.24 3.70 -16.98
CA HIS A 228 -1.84 3.91 -15.59
C HIS A 228 -1.34 2.65 -14.87
N ILE A 229 -1.79 1.45 -15.29
CA ILE A 229 -1.30 0.17 -14.75
C ILE A 229 0.07 -0.18 -15.35
N SER A 230 0.35 0.21 -16.61
CA SER A 230 1.68 0.01 -17.23
C SER A 230 2.73 1.04 -16.82
N ASP A 231 2.30 2.22 -16.37
CA ASP A 231 3.18 3.34 -15.96
C ASP A 231 3.45 3.38 -14.45
N GLN A 232 2.91 2.45 -13.64
CA GLN A 232 3.43 2.25 -12.30
C GLN A 232 4.74 1.46 -12.41
N PRO A 233 5.90 2.09 -12.15
CA PRO A 233 7.17 1.39 -12.27
C PRO A 233 7.15 0.20 -11.32
N ALA A 234 7.44 -0.98 -11.86
CA ALA A 234 7.55 -2.17 -11.04
C ALA A 234 8.65 -1.94 -9.99
N ILE A 235 8.48 -2.48 -8.78
CA ILE A 235 9.46 -2.32 -7.69
C ILE A 235 10.87 -2.73 -8.15
N GLU A 236 10.97 -3.74 -9.02
CA GLU A 236 12.22 -4.17 -9.65
C GLU A 236 12.86 -3.09 -10.54
N GLN A 237 12.07 -2.32 -11.28
CA GLN A 237 12.56 -1.20 -12.11
C GLN A 237 13.09 -0.07 -11.23
N ILE A 238 12.40 0.23 -10.11
CA ILE A 238 12.85 1.24 -9.14
C ILE A 238 14.19 0.81 -8.52
N ILE A 239 14.33 -0.46 -8.15
CA ILE A 239 15.59 -0.99 -7.58
C ILE A 239 16.74 -0.89 -8.61
N GLN A 240 16.46 -1.19 -9.88
CA GLN A 240 17.46 -1.09 -10.95
C GLN A 240 17.85 0.37 -11.26
N GLU A 241 16.88 1.28 -11.24
CA GLU A 241 17.14 2.71 -11.39
C GLU A 241 17.93 3.26 -10.20
N GLU A 242 17.62 2.81 -8.98
CA GLU A 242 18.37 3.17 -7.78
C GLU A 242 19.83 2.69 -7.84
N SER A 243 20.07 1.45 -8.27
CA SER A 243 21.45 0.94 -8.44
C SER A 243 22.23 1.74 -9.49
N ASN A 244 21.60 2.04 -10.63
CA ASN A 244 22.22 2.83 -11.69
C ASN A 244 22.52 4.26 -11.21
N TYR A 245 21.61 4.85 -10.42
CA TYR A 245 21.81 6.17 -9.84
C TYR A 245 22.96 6.20 -8.84
N LEU A 246 23.07 5.19 -7.97
CA LEU A 246 24.16 5.09 -7.01
C LEU A 246 25.51 4.90 -7.69
N GLU A 247 25.58 4.10 -8.76
CA GLU A 247 26.77 3.98 -9.59
C GLU A 247 27.16 5.30 -10.24
N LEU A 248 26.19 6.01 -10.83
CA LEU A 248 26.42 7.33 -11.43
C LEU A 248 26.90 8.35 -10.38
N LEU A 249 26.36 8.30 -9.16
CA LEU A 249 26.76 9.16 -8.07
C LEU A 249 28.19 8.87 -7.62
N ALA A 250 28.60 7.60 -7.57
CA ALA A 250 29.97 7.21 -7.30
C ALA A 250 30.93 7.72 -8.39
N GLN A 251 30.55 7.60 -9.67
CA GLN A 251 31.32 8.15 -10.79
C GLN A 251 31.44 9.68 -10.69
N LYS A 252 30.33 10.37 -10.40
CA LYS A 252 30.28 11.82 -10.22
C LYS A 252 31.18 12.30 -9.09
N ARG A 253 31.22 11.57 -7.95
CA ARG A 253 32.15 11.87 -6.86
C ARG A 253 33.61 11.71 -7.27
N GLY A 254 33.93 10.67 -8.06
CA GLY A 254 35.28 10.49 -8.61
C GLY A 254 35.69 11.63 -9.56
N LEU A 255 34.78 12.02 -10.44
CA LEU A 255 34.97 13.15 -11.35
C LEU A 255 35.10 14.48 -10.61
N ASP A 256 34.26 14.75 -9.61
CA ASP A 256 34.36 15.94 -8.76
C ASP A 256 35.71 15.97 -8.00
N ALA A 257 36.20 14.83 -7.53
CA ALA A 257 37.52 14.73 -6.90
C ALA A 257 38.66 15.05 -7.87
N HIS A 258 38.53 14.69 -9.15
CA HIS A 258 39.50 15.07 -10.18
C HIS A 258 39.38 16.57 -10.54
N VAL A 259 38.17 17.11 -10.66
CA VAL A 259 37.94 18.52 -11.01
C VAL A 259 38.40 19.45 -9.89
N THR A 260 38.19 19.08 -8.62
CA THR A 260 38.64 19.87 -7.46
C THR A 260 40.16 20.02 -7.40
N GLN A 261 40.95 19.08 -7.92
CA GLN A 261 42.40 19.24 -8.05
C GLN A 261 42.78 20.40 -8.99
N PHE A 262 41.91 20.74 -9.94
CA PHE A 262 42.09 21.85 -10.88
C PHE A 262 41.32 23.11 -10.48
N SER A 263 40.66 23.14 -9.32
CA SER A 263 39.88 24.32 -8.84
C SER A 263 40.72 25.58 -8.59
N SER A 264 42.05 25.46 -8.58
CA SER A 264 42.99 26.58 -8.49
C SER A 264 43.28 27.24 -9.85
N LEU A 265 42.84 26.63 -10.96
CA LEU A 265 42.96 27.22 -12.29
C LEU A 265 41.74 28.12 -12.57
N PRO A 266 41.94 29.34 -13.06
CA PRO A 266 40.85 30.21 -13.49
C PRO A 266 40.01 29.56 -14.59
N ASP A 267 38.68 29.73 -14.56
CA ASP A 267 37.73 29.18 -15.54
C ASP A 267 37.99 29.60 -17.00
N ASP A 268 38.78 30.66 -17.21
CA ASP A 268 39.21 31.14 -18.53
C ASP A 268 40.53 30.46 -18.95
N VAL A 269 40.45 29.65 -20.02
CA VAL A 269 41.56 28.88 -20.59
C VAL A 269 42.79 29.74 -20.89
N GLN A 270 42.60 30.99 -21.32
CA GLN A 270 43.72 31.89 -21.61
C GLN A 270 44.41 32.37 -20.33
N ARG A 271 43.65 32.65 -19.27
CA ARG A 271 44.19 33.05 -17.96
C ARG A 271 44.88 31.90 -17.25
N ALA A 272 44.33 30.69 -17.33
CA ALA A 272 44.96 29.48 -16.81
C ALA A 272 46.32 29.20 -17.48
N ARG A 273 46.42 29.40 -18.80
CA ARG A 273 47.69 29.30 -19.54
C ARG A 273 48.71 30.34 -19.09
N LEU A 274 48.29 31.59 -18.89
CA LEU A 274 49.16 32.65 -18.39
C LEU A 274 49.68 32.34 -16.97
N GLN A 275 48.81 31.87 -16.08
CA GLN A 275 49.21 31.51 -14.71
C GLN A 275 50.18 30.31 -14.69
N LEU A 276 49.97 29.33 -15.57
CA LEU A 276 50.87 28.19 -15.72
C LEU A 276 52.24 28.62 -16.27
N GLU A 277 52.28 29.52 -17.26
CA GLU A 277 53.54 30.08 -17.75
C GLU A 277 54.26 30.92 -16.68
N ASN A 278 53.53 31.71 -15.88
CA ASN A 278 54.11 32.46 -14.76
C ASN A 278 54.74 31.52 -13.72
N LEU A 279 54.04 30.45 -13.32
CA LEU A 279 54.59 29.46 -12.40
C LEU A 279 55.81 28.73 -12.99
N ARG A 280 55.82 28.48 -14.31
CA ARG A 280 57.01 27.93 -15.00
C ARG A 280 58.16 28.91 -15.02
N THR A 281 57.92 30.21 -15.17
CA THR A 281 58.99 31.22 -15.10
C THR A 281 59.55 31.33 -13.69
N ASP A 282 58.71 31.27 -12.66
CA ASP A 282 59.14 31.30 -11.27
C ASP A 282 59.97 30.07 -10.90
N LEU A 283 59.56 28.88 -11.34
CA LEU A 283 60.32 27.65 -11.16
C LEU A 283 61.70 27.76 -11.83
N ARG A 284 61.75 28.27 -13.07
CA ARG A 284 63.03 28.53 -13.76
C ARG A 284 63.89 29.57 -13.05
N ALA A 285 63.29 30.61 -12.46
CA ALA A 285 64.01 31.62 -11.69
C ALA A 285 64.59 31.04 -10.39
N ILE A 286 63.83 30.19 -9.68
CA ILE A 286 64.29 29.47 -8.49
C ILE A 286 65.44 28.51 -8.85
N ILE A 287 65.33 27.79 -9.97
CA ILE A 287 66.42 26.92 -10.47
C ILE A 287 67.67 27.75 -10.77
N ARG A 288 67.55 28.86 -11.51
CA ARG A 288 68.69 29.73 -11.79
C ARG A 288 69.31 30.29 -10.52
N ARG A 289 68.49 30.70 -9.54
CA ARG A 289 68.98 31.16 -8.24
C ARG A 289 69.74 30.06 -7.50
N ARG A 290 69.20 28.84 -7.47
CA ARG A 290 69.88 27.66 -6.91
C ARG A 290 71.22 27.44 -7.61
N ASP A 291 71.24 27.49 -8.94
CA ASP A 291 72.44 27.22 -9.73
C ASP A 291 73.49 28.32 -9.53
N THR A 292 73.11 29.61 -9.47
CA THR A 292 74.05 30.71 -9.15
C THR A 292 74.61 30.64 -7.73
N VAL A 293 73.79 30.24 -6.75
CA VAL A 293 74.26 30.01 -5.37
C VAL A 293 75.22 28.82 -5.33
N PHE A 294 74.93 27.78 -6.11
CA PHE A 294 75.78 26.61 -6.24
C PHE A 294 77.12 26.95 -6.92
N GLU A 295 77.11 27.68 -8.04
CA GLU A 295 78.31 28.17 -8.72
C GLU A 295 79.15 29.06 -7.80
N GLY A 296 78.53 29.98 -7.05
CA GLY A 296 79.24 30.83 -6.07
C GLY A 296 79.83 30.06 -4.89
N LEU A 297 79.27 28.91 -4.52
CA LEU A 297 79.87 27.99 -3.56
C LEU A 297 81.08 27.24 -4.17
N VAL A 298 80.93 26.78 -5.42
CA VAL A 298 82.01 26.07 -6.14
C VAL A 298 83.20 26.98 -6.43
N GLU A 299 82.98 28.24 -6.82
CA GLU A 299 84.06 29.21 -7.09
C GLU A 299 84.85 29.58 -5.83
N ARG A 300 84.19 29.64 -4.67
CA ARG A 300 84.83 29.92 -3.37
C ARG A 300 85.74 28.77 -2.91
N GLU A 301 85.43 27.54 -3.28
CA GLU A 301 86.24 26.37 -2.94
C GLU A 301 87.24 25.98 -4.04
N SER A 302 87.20 26.64 -5.20
CA SER A 302 88.17 26.44 -6.27
C SER A 302 89.42 27.32 -6.10
N PRO A 303 90.65 26.76 -6.03
CA PRO A 303 91.86 27.52 -5.83
C PRO A 303 92.21 28.40 -7.04
N ARG A 304 92.36 29.72 -6.82
CA ARG A 304 92.81 30.66 -7.85
C ARG A 304 94.25 30.35 -8.27
N LYS A 305 94.47 30.21 -9.58
CA LYS A 305 95.81 30.09 -10.16
C LYS A 305 96.34 31.50 -10.44
N ASP A 306 97.26 31.97 -9.60
CA ASP A 306 97.98 33.23 -9.85
C ASP A 306 98.85 33.10 -11.11
N ARG A 307 98.96 34.22 -11.84
CA ARG A 307 99.72 34.36 -13.09
C ARG A 307 101.18 34.64 -12.81
#